data_AF-A0A2D0IIX1-F1
#
_entry.id   AF-A0A2D0IIX1-F1
#
_cell.length_a   1.000
_cell.length_b   1.000
_cell.length_c   1.000
_cell.angle_alpha   90.00
_cell.angle_beta   90.00
_cell.angle_gamma   90.00
#
_symmetry.space_group_name_H-M   'P 1'
#
loop_
_entity.id
_entity.type
_entity.pdbx_description
1 polymer ?
#
loop_
_entity_poly.entity_id
_entity_poly.type
_entity_poly.pdbx_seq_one_letter_code
_entity_poly.pdbx_strand_id
1 'polypeptide(L)'
;MAALLALSAGLAWLLPLPAVAQDTMQRPIPIAAKRGLLVVTQPPEVLLDGRPDRLSPGTRIRGRNNLLVLSASLVGQEVLVRYVRTPEGQIHDVWILTEAEAQAKP
;
A
#
# COMPACT_ATOMS: atom_id res chain seq x y z
N MET A 1 11.82 -47.55 48.66
CA MET A 1 12.77 -46.43 48.81
C MET A 1 13.72 -46.46 47.62
N ALA A 2 13.86 -45.33 46.92
CA ALA A 2 14.74 -45.02 45.78
C ALA A 2 14.41 -45.70 44.43
N ALA A 3 14.46 -45.04 43.27
CA ALA A 3 14.42 -43.62 42.90
C ALA A 3 14.04 -43.60 41.40
N LEU A 4 13.19 -42.65 41.00
CA LEU A 4 12.94 -42.25 39.61
C LEU A 4 14.25 -41.83 38.92
N LEU A 5 14.31 -41.96 37.58
CA LEU A 5 14.98 -41.05 36.62
C LEU A 5 14.64 -41.57 35.19
N ALA A 6 13.48 -41.25 34.62
CA ALA A 6 13.19 -40.06 33.81
C ALA A 6 14.18 -39.84 32.64
N LEU A 7 13.84 -40.36 31.44
CA LEU A 7 14.45 -39.93 30.17
C LEU A 7 13.32 -39.49 29.21
N SER A 8 12.61 -38.44 29.60
CA SER A 8 11.57 -37.80 28.79
C SER A 8 12.17 -36.74 27.87
N ALA A 9 11.98 -36.94 26.57
CA ALA A 9 11.69 -35.92 25.55
C ALA A 9 12.62 -34.70 25.48
N GLY A 10 13.74 -34.84 24.76
CA GLY A 10 14.48 -33.73 24.19
C GLY A 10 13.99 -33.34 22.80
N LEU A 11 12.70 -33.06 22.62
CA LEU A 11 12.22 -32.40 21.40
C LEU A 11 12.12 -30.90 21.70
N ALA A 12 13.24 -30.21 21.51
CA ALA A 12 13.34 -28.77 21.63
C ALA A 12 12.21 -28.10 20.83
N TRP A 13 11.28 -27.47 21.53
CA TRP A 13 10.24 -26.63 20.94
C TRP A 13 10.90 -25.46 20.23
N LEU A 14 11.11 -25.59 18.91
CA LEU A 14 11.28 -24.46 18.01
C LEU A 14 9.93 -23.74 17.92
N LEU A 15 9.66 -22.84 18.86
CA LEU A 15 8.56 -21.90 18.74
C LEU A 15 8.86 -20.99 17.53
N PRO A 16 8.03 -20.99 16.47
CA PRO A 16 8.19 -20.04 15.40
C PRO A 16 7.95 -18.63 15.96
N LEU A 17 9.00 -17.82 16.02
CA LEU A 17 8.87 -16.40 16.33
C LEU A 17 8.01 -15.75 15.24
N PRO A 18 6.99 -14.94 15.58
CA PRO A 18 6.29 -14.17 14.57
C PRO A 18 7.28 -13.20 13.92
N ALA A 19 7.54 -13.39 12.62
CA ALA A 19 8.36 -12.46 11.85
C ALA A 19 7.56 -11.17 11.61
N VAL A 20 7.66 -10.21 12.53
CA VAL A 20 7.05 -8.88 12.39
C VAL A 20 7.94 -7.99 11.50
N ALA A 21 8.15 -8.41 10.24
CA ALA A 21 9.00 -7.68 9.28
C ALA A 21 8.17 -6.81 8.31
N GLN A 22 6.85 -6.84 8.42
CA GLN A 22 5.92 -6.12 7.54
C GLN A 22 5.05 -5.17 8.37
N ASP A 23 5.65 -4.51 9.35
CA ASP A 23 5.00 -3.32 9.89
C ASP A 23 5.00 -2.32 8.74
N THR A 24 3.84 -2.10 8.13
CA THR A 24 3.57 -1.00 7.21
C THR A 24 3.73 0.30 8.01
N MET A 25 4.98 0.59 8.38
CA MET A 25 5.42 1.83 8.98
C MET A 25 4.80 2.92 8.13
N GLN A 26 3.96 3.77 8.73
CA GLN A 26 3.20 4.79 8.03
C GLN A 26 4.15 5.55 7.10
N ARG A 27 4.10 5.22 5.82
CA ARG A 27 4.99 5.86 4.84
C ARG A 27 4.63 7.35 4.85
N PRO A 28 5.62 8.24 4.73
CA PRO A 28 5.32 9.66 4.69
C PRO A 28 4.50 9.95 3.43
N ILE A 29 3.22 10.30 3.61
CA ILE A 29 2.38 10.87 2.57
C ILE A 29 2.31 12.39 2.82
N PRO A 30 2.65 13.23 1.82
CA PRO A 30 2.59 14.68 1.98
C PRO A 30 1.22 15.17 2.47
N ILE A 31 1.21 16.19 3.32
CA ILE A 31 -0.04 16.80 3.81
C ILE A 31 -0.83 17.42 2.65
N ALA A 32 -0.12 17.98 1.66
CA ALA A 32 -0.71 18.56 0.46
C ALA A 32 -1.37 17.54 -0.50
N ALA A 33 -1.19 16.23 -0.25
CA ALA A 33 -1.78 15.20 -1.10
C ALA A 33 -3.31 15.19 -0.93
N LYS A 34 -4.01 15.36 -2.04
CA LYS A 34 -5.47 15.27 -2.10
C LYS A 34 -5.90 13.82 -2.07
N ARG A 35 -7.12 13.54 -1.66
CA ARG A 35 -7.70 12.20 -1.64
C ARG A 35 -8.70 12.05 -2.78
N GLY A 36 -8.74 10.89 -3.41
CA GLY A 36 -9.71 10.59 -4.46
C GLY A 36 -9.76 9.11 -4.80
N LEU A 37 -10.78 8.73 -5.55
CA LEU A 37 -10.98 7.40 -6.09
C LEU A 37 -10.45 7.37 -7.53
N LEU A 38 -9.42 6.57 -7.77
CA LEU A 38 -8.73 6.51 -9.05
C LEU A 38 -9.11 5.21 -9.77
N VAL A 39 -9.49 5.34 -11.04
CA VAL A 39 -9.66 4.22 -11.97
C VAL A 39 -8.78 4.47 -13.17
N VAL A 40 -7.84 3.57 -13.45
CA VAL A 40 -7.08 3.67 -14.70
C VAL A 40 -7.93 3.08 -15.82
N THR A 41 -8.25 3.86 -16.85
CA THR A 41 -9.03 3.37 -18.01
C THR A 41 -8.10 2.87 -19.10
N GLN A 42 -7.16 3.70 -19.51
CA GLN A 42 -6.09 3.36 -20.44
C GLN A 42 -4.93 4.33 -20.18
N PRO A 43 -3.76 3.88 -19.70
CA PRO A 43 -2.66 4.79 -19.41
C PRO A 43 -2.31 5.69 -20.62
N PRO A 44 -2.12 7.01 -20.41
CA PRO A 44 -2.14 7.74 -19.14
C PRO A 44 -3.52 8.27 -18.70
N GLU A 45 -4.59 7.97 -19.44
CA GLU A 45 -5.96 8.39 -19.14
C GLU A 45 -6.55 7.61 -17.94
N VAL A 46 -7.23 8.35 -17.06
CA VAL A 46 -7.84 7.83 -15.84
C VAL A 46 -9.18 8.49 -15.58
N LEU A 47 -9.94 7.93 -14.66
CA LEU A 47 -11.02 8.63 -13.97
C LEU A 47 -10.57 8.94 -12.55
N LEU A 48 -10.77 10.17 -12.13
CA LEU A 48 -10.63 10.58 -10.74
C LEU A 48 -12.00 11.01 -10.22
N ASP A 49 -12.50 10.32 -9.20
CA ASP A 49 -13.85 10.51 -8.66
C ASP A 49 -14.93 10.46 -9.76
N GLY A 50 -14.75 9.55 -10.73
CA GLY A 50 -15.64 9.36 -11.88
C GLY A 50 -15.49 10.38 -13.01
N ARG A 51 -14.58 11.36 -12.89
CA ARG A 51 -14.35 12.39 -13.92
C ARG A 51 -13.09 12.10 -14.74
N PRO A 52 -13.09 12.33 -16.06
CA PRO A 52 -11.89 12.20 -16.87
C PRO A 52 -10.73 13.05 -16.34
N ASP A 53 -9.57 12.42 -16.23
CA ASP A 53 -8.31 13.03 -15.77
C ASP A 53 -7.12 12.28 -16.37
N ARG A 54 -5.90 12.73 -16.09
CA ARG A 54 -4.70 12.21 -16.72
C ARG A 54 -3.50 12.12 -15.78
N LEU A 55 -2.75 11.03 -15.91
CA LEU A 55 -1.45 10.87 -15.30
C LEU A 55 -0.41 11.71 -16.06
N SER A 56 0.45 12.40 -15.32
CA SER A 56 1.59 13.12 -15.90
C SER A 56 2.62 12.17 -16.50
N PRO A 57 3.48 12.65 -17.41
CA PRO A 57 4.70 11.95 -17.77
C PRO A 57 5.56 11.68 -16.52
N GLY A 58 5.90 10.42 -16.24
CA GLY A 58 6.72 10.04 -15.09
C GLY A 58 5.97 9.86 -13.77
N THR A 59 4.63 9.73 -13.80
CA THR A 59 3.83 9.46 -12.59
C THR A 59 4.35 8.26 -11.80
N ARG A 60 4.44 8.43 -10.48
CA ARG A 60 4.85 7.38 -9.52
C ARG A 60 3.64 6.91 -8.75
N ILE A 61 3.22 5.67 -8.98
CA ILE A 61 2.13 5.04 -8.22
C ILE A 61 2.76 4.09 -7.21
N ARG A 62 2.49 4.32 -5.92
CA ARG A 62 2.96 3.47 -4.83
C ARG A 62 1.80 2.62 -4.32
N GLY A 63 1.96 1.30 -4.36
CA GLY A 63 1.02 0.33 -3.81
C GLY A 63 0.97 0.38 -2.29
N ARG A 64 0.06 -0.37 -1.67
CA ARG A 64 -0.12 -0.43 -0.20
C ARG A 64 1.16 -0.80 0.57
N ASN A 65 2.02 -1.60 -0.05
CA ASN A 65 3.34 -2.00 0.45
C ASN A 65 4.46 -0.98 0.15
N ASN A 66 4.11 0.24 -0.28
CA ASN A 66 5.04 1.31 -0.66
C ASN A 66 5.96 1.00 -1.87
N LEU A 67 5.73 -0.10 -2.59
CA LEU A 67 6.42 -0.42 -3.84
C LEU A 67 5.78 0.28 -5.03
N LEU A 68 6.55 0.48 -6.10
CA LEU A 68 6.01 1.02 -7.35
C LEU A 68 5.05 0.02 -8.00
N VAL A 69 3.93 0.55 -8.46
CA VAL A 69 2.90 -0.17 -9.22
C VAL A 69 2.81 0.46 -10.59
N LEU A 70 2.73 -0.38 -11.63
CA LEU A 70 2.58 0.10 -12.99
C LEU A 70 1.12 0.50 -13.23
N SER A 71 0.88 1.64 -13.87
CA SER A 71 -0.49 2.09 -14.20
C SER A 71 -1.25 1.07 -15.03
N ALA A 72 -0.56 0.37 -15.95
CA ALA A 72 -1.15 -0.70 -16.75
C ALA A 72 -1.69 -1.87 -15.92
N SER A 73 -1.12 -2.17 -14.75
CA SER A 73 -1.61 -3.24 -13.87
C SER A 73 -2.83 -2.83 -13.05
N LEU A 74 -3.27 -1.57 -13.13
CA LEU A 74 -4.43 -1.02 -12.42
C LEU A 74 -5.63 -0.76 -13.35
N VAL A 75 -5.52 -1.13 -14.63
CA VAL A 75 -6.59 -0.90 -15.60
C VAL A 75 -7.89 -1.55 -15.14
N GLY A 76 -8.97 -0.78 -15.12
CA GLY A 76 -10.31 -1.21 -14.69
C GLY A 76 -10.48 -1.41 -13.18
N GLN A 77 -9.42 -1.20 -12.38
CA GLN A 77 -9.50 -1.31 -10.93
C GLN A 77 -9.82 0.04 -10.30
N GLU A 78 -10.74 0.04 -9.36
CA GLU A 78 -11.05 1.19 -8.53
C GLU A 78 -10.20 1.15 -7.26
N VAL A 79 -9.33 2.14 -7.11
CA VAL A 79 -8.42 2.23 -5.97
C VAL A 79 -8.53 3.57 -5.28
N LEU A 80 -8.65 3.53 -3.95
CA LEU A 80 -8.63 4.74 -3.14
C LEU A 80 -7.20 5.23 -2.97
N VAL A 81 -6.95 6.49 -3.32
CA VAL A 81 -5.60 7.05 -3.36
C VAL A 81 -5.50 8.38 -2.63
N ARG A 82 -4.29 8.71 -2.20
CA ARG A 82 -3.85 10.11 -2.09
C ARG A 82 -2.96 10.46 -3.28
N TYR A 83 -3.04 11.69 -3.75
CA TYR A 83 -2.32 12.13 -4.94
C TYR A 83 -1.88 13.60 -4.87
N VAL A 84 -0.81 13.91 -5.58
CA VAL A 84 -0.32 15.28 -5.82
C VAL A 84 -0.35 15.55 -7.32
N ARG A 85 -0.66 16.79 -7.69
CA ARG A 85 -0.66 17.23 -9.09
C ARG A 85 0.59 18.05 -9.42
N THR A 86 0.98 18.04 -10.68
CA THR A 86 1.94 19.01 -11.22
C THR A 86 1.29 20.40 -11.33
N PRO A 87 2.08 21.47 -11.52
CA PRO A 87 1.55 22.82 -11.79
C PRO A 87 0.62 22.87 -13.02
N GLU A 88 0.85 22.01 -14.02
CA GLU A 88 0.02 21.88 -15.23
C GLU A 88 -1.29 21.12 -14.96
N GLY A 89 -1.49 20.62 -13.73
CA GLY A 89 -2.73 20.01 -13.28
C GLY A 89 -2.81 18.49 -13.47
N GLN A 90 -1.76 17.84 -13.97
CA GLN A 90 -1.75 16.38 -14.16
C GLN A 90 -1.40 15.64 -12.86
N ILE A 91 -1.88 14.40 -12.69
CA ILE A 91 -1.61 13.59 -11.49
C ILE A 91 -0.17 13.02 -11.54
N HIS A 92 0.67 13.33 -10.54
CA HIS A 92 2.11 12.99 -10.56
C HIS A 92 2.51 11.93 -9.54
N ASP A 93 2.29 12.18 -8.26
CA ASP A 93 2.56 11.21 -7.20
C ASP A 93 1.26 10.63 -6.69
N VAL A 94 1.20 9.30 -6.58
CA VAL A 94 0.00 8.57 -6.17
C VAL A 94 0.36 7.53 -5.12
N TRP A 95 -0.42 7.46 -4.05
CA TRP A 95 -0.31 6.47 -2.99
C TRP A 95 -1.64 5.73 -2.88
N ILE A 96 -1.65 4.42 -3.17
CA ILE A 96 -2.81 3.55 -2.96
C ILE A 96 -2.95 3.28 -1.47
N LEU A 97 -4.05 3.74 -0.88
CA LEU A 97 -4.24 3.70 0.55
C LEU A 97 -4.44 2.26 1.06
N THR A 98 -3.80 1.97 2.18
CA THR A 98 -4.15 0.85 3.05
C THR A 98 -5.50 1.14 3.73
N GLU A 99 -6.09 0.11 4.34
CA GLU A 99 -7.33 0.29 5.11
C GLU A 99 -7.14 1.25 6.30
N ALA A 100 -5.99 1.17 6.98
CA ALA A 100 -5.65 2.06 8.08
C ALA A 100 -5.52 3.53 7.61
N GLU A 101 -4.80 3.78 6.51
CA GLU A 101 -4.69 5.12 5.91
C GLU A 101 -6.04 5.61 5.36
N ALA A 102 -6.90 4.71 4.88
CA ALA A 102 -8.23 5.05 4.42
C ALA A 102 -9.12 5.54 5.57
N GLN A 103 -8.96 5.01 6.77
CA GLN A 103 -9.73 5.40 7.96
C GLN A 103 -9.16 6.62 8.69
N ALA A 104 -7.87 6.92 8.50
CA ALA A 104 -7.25 8.11 9.08
C ALA A 104 -7.95 9.39 8.59
N LYS A 105 -8.32 10.25 9.55
CA LYS A 105 -8.89 11.57 9.26
C LYS A 105 -7.85 12.45 8.52
N PRO A 106 -8.30 13.29 7.58
CA PRO A 106 -7.42 14.14 6.76
C PRO A 106 -6.66 15.18 7.58
#